data_AF-A0A3B0CB10-F1
#
_entry.id   AF-A0A3B0CB10-F1
#
_cell.length_a   1.000
_cell.length_b   1.000
_cell.length_c   1.000
_cell.angle_alpha   90.00
_cell.angle_beta   90.00
_cell.angle_gamma   90.00
#
_symmetry.space_group_name_H-M   'P 1'
#
loop_
_entity.id
_entity.type
_entity.pdbx_description
1 polymer ?
#
loop_
_entity_poly.entity_id
_entity_poly.type
_entity_poly.pdbx_seq_one_letter_code
_entity_poly.pdbx_strand_id
1 'polypeptide(L)'
;MGIWFANAQKRTETYNETFVVTDNTVLELNTSHADIEFETWDKDQIGIEAVVTLEGATEEEARHYFKKDPITIMGNSKRIEIHTNSGNSWSFAPSFNMSMDIPEIEPFIVDIPEIPEFPEFAELPEFPPLPVVPFHDFDYEAYKEDGEKYLKKWQKEFGKYFDEEYRERMEAWGKRMEARSAEREKRNKERLEERERGREERLQAREAARTERMERMEEAREKRAEAREKRMAALEARKVERFIYHDSVYPFIAGDSLGRLPNTFYFHSDGEHKNYKVKKTIKIKMPKNTKIKMNVRHGEVKLAENTKNINATLSHAYLWASTIDGDQTDIKVSYSPVSVQKWNYGQLQTDYSENVDLREVLNLRLSATSSDVSIDHLLKSAFIKSDLGPLHINTVSENFEELDVTLQNAELICNLPPTAYAIYINGTNSKVNCPEQLKLDRKKNRNTEIVKGYHLDENNKASIVIHSKYSNILLD
;
A
#
# COMPACT_ATOMS: atom_id res chain seq x y z
N MET A 1 -52.76 -27.88 -8.20
CA MET A 1 -51.50 -27.12 -8.29
C MET A 1 -51.18 -26.62 -6.88
N GLY A 2 -50.53 -27.47 -6.08
CA GLY A 2 -50.21 -27.16 -4.68
C GLY A 2 -48.80 -26.60 -4.61
N ILE A 3 -48.68 -25.31 -4.32
CA ILE A 3 -47.41 -24.62 -4.12
C ILE A 3 -46.86 -25.10 -2.77
N TRP A 4 -45.80 -25.92 -2.79
CA TRP A 4 -45.03 -26.29 -1.61
C TRP A 4 -44.10 -25.12 -1.26
N PHE A 5 -44.40 -24.42 -0.17
CA PHE A 5 -43.43 -23.55 0.47
C PHE A 5 -42.43 -24.43 1.24
N ALA A 6 -41.24 -24.63 0.68
CA ALA A 6 -40.12 -25.20 1.41
C ALA A 6 -39.71 -24.17 2.48
N ASN A 7 -40.13 -24.38 3.73
CA ASN A 7 -39.60 -23.64 4.87
C ASN A 7 -38.10 -23.95 4.98
N ALA A 8 -37.24 -22.97 4.66
CA ALA A 8 -35.82 -23.07 4.92
C ALA A 8 -35.60 -23.34 6.42
N GLN A 9 -35.00 -24.48 6.75
CA GLN A 9 -34.77 -24.86 8.14
C GLN A 9 -33.69 -23.95 8.75
N LYS A 10 -34.04 -23.29 9.85
CA LYS A 10 -33.16 -22.39 10.62
C LYS A 10 -32.70 -23.12 11.88
N ARG A 11 -31.38 -23.20 12.08
CA ARG A 11 -30.75 -23.79 13.28
C ARG A 11 -29.87 -22.73 13.94
N THR A 12 -29.88 -22.67 15.27
CA THR A 12 -29.14 -21.68 16.04
C THR A 12 -28.48 -22.35 17.23
N GLU A 13 -27.20 -22.05 17.47
CA GLU A 13 -26.50 -22.35 18.71
C GLU A 13 -26.04 -21.07 19.39
N THR A 14 -25.99 -21.10 20.72
CA THR A 14 -25.62 -19.95 21.56
C THR A 14 -24.55 -20.40 22.55
N TYR A 15 -23.46 -19.65 22.60
CA TYR A 15 -22.32 -19.83 23.49
C TYR A 15 -22.31 -18.67 24.48
N ASN A 16 -22.44 -18.97 25.76
CA ASN A 16 -22.48 -17.97 26.83
C ASN A 16 -21.33 -18.22 27.79
N GLU A 17 -20.46 -17.22 27.95
CA GLU A 17 -19.33 -17.29 28.86
C GLU A 17 -19.25 -16.03 29.71
N THR A 18 -18.82 -16.19 30.96
CA THR A 18 -18.64 -15.07 31.90
C THR A 18 -17.32 -15.20 32.63
N PHE A 19 -16.52 -14.15 32.58
CA PHE A 19 -15.21 -14.09 33.22
C PHE A 19 -15.18 -12.98 34.24
N VAL A 20 -14.75 -13.27 35.47
CA VAL A 20 -14.43 -12.23 36.47
C VAL A 20 -13.12 -11.57 36.07
N VAL A 21 -13.09 -10.24 36.02
CA VAL A 21 -11.96 -9.47 35.49
C VAL A 21 -11.36 -8.54 36.54
N THR A 22 -10.16 -8.04 36.24
CA THR A 22 -9.43 -7.10 37.11
C THR A 22 -9.05 -5.87 36.31
N ASP A 23 -8.60 -4.82 36.98
CA ASP A 23 -8.04 -3.65 36.30
C ASP A 23 -6.89 -4.09 35.38
N ASN A 24 -6.94 -3.68 34.11
CA ASN A 24 -6.04 -4.05 33.01
C ASN A 24 -6.29 -5.39 32.29
N THR A 25 -7.45 -6.01 32.44
CA THR A 25 -7.80 -7.15 31.58
C THR A 25 -7.76 -6.77 30.10
N VAL A 26 -7.14 -7.63 29.29
CA VAL A 26 -7.05 -7.49 27.83
C VAL A 26 -8.05 -8.44 27.18
N LEU A 27 -8.96 -7.88 26.41
CA LEU A 27 -9.89 -8.62 25.58
C LEU A 27 -9.36 -8.64 24.15
N GLU A 28 -9.04 -9.84 23.65
CA GLU A 28 -8.49 -10.06 22.32
C GLU A 28 -9.52 -10.77 21.44
N LEU A 29 -9.89 -10.14 20.32
CA LEU A 29 -10.83 -10.68 19.36
C LEU A 29 -10.11 -10.95 18.04
N ASN A 30 -10.30 -12.15 17.51
CA ASN A 30 -9.86 -12.52 16.18
C ASN A 30 -11.01 -13.21 15.43
N THR A 31 -11.78 -12.40 14.73
CA THR A 31 -13.06 -12.84 14.18
C THR A 31 -13.10 -12.59 12.69
N SER A 32 -13.63 -13.55 11.97
CA SER A 32 -13.94 -13.42 10.56
C SER A 32 -15.39 -13.81 10.33
N HIS A 33 -16.10 -13.08 9.48
CA HIS A 33 -17.50 -13.33 9.15
C HIS A 33 -18.43 -13.25 10.38
N ALA A 34 -18.23 -12.23 11.23
CA ALA A 34 -18.98 -12.04 12.46
C ALA A 34 -19.28 -10.57 12.73
N ASP A 35 -20.50 -10.31 13.24
CA ASP A 35 -20.92 -9.00 13.72
C ASP A 35 -20.66 -8.93 15.24
N ILE A 36 -20.07 -7.85 15.72
CA ILE A 36 -19.64 -7.66 17.10
C ILE A 36 -20.29 -6.43 17.68
N GLU A 37 -20.93 -6.57 18.83
CA GLU A 37 -21.54 -5.46 19.56
C GLU A 37 -20.97 -5.41 20.98
N PHE A 38 -20.37 -4.28 21.33
CA PHE A 38 -19.88 -4.01 22.67
C PHE A 38 -20.89 -3.19 23.46
N GLU A 39 -21.02 -3.52 24.74
CA GLU A 39 -21.79 -2.76 25.73
C GLU A 39 -20.94 -2.59 27.00
N THR A 40 -20.97 -1.41 27.61
CA THR A 40 -20.31 -1.18 28.89
C THR A 40 -21.28 -1.34 30.06
N TRP A 41 -20.82 -1.88 31.19
CA TRP A 41 -21.60 -2.02 32.41
C TRP A 41 -20.76 -1.78 33.69
N ASP A 42 -21.43 -1.59 34.82
CA ASP A 42 -20.79 -1.38 36.12
C ASP A 42 -20.66 -2.72 36.88
N LYS A 43 -19.99 -3.69 36.26
CA LYS A 43 -19.66 -4.99 36.87
C LYS A 43 -18.23 -5.40 36.52
N ASP A 44 -17.53 -5.97 37.50
CA ASP A 44 -16.16 -6.49 37.35
C ASP A 44 -16.12 -7.88 36.68
N GLN A 45 -16.92 -8.03 35.63
CA GLN A 45 -16.98 -9.25 34.85
C GLN A 45 -17.16 -8.89 33.37
N ILE A 46 -16.67 -9.75 32.48
CA ILE A 46 -16.94 -9.68 31.04
C ILE A 46 -17.91 -10.80 30.70
N GLY A 47 -19.07 -10.44 30.16
CA GLY A 47 -20.08 -11.37 29.68
C GLY A 47 -20.07 -11.43 28.17
N ILE A 48 -19.95 -12.63 27.61
CA ILE A 48 -19.89 -12.88 26.18
C ILE A 48 -21.06 -13.78 25.80
N GLU A 49 -21.87 -13.31 24.86
CA GLU A 49 -22.96 -14.05 24.24
C GLU A 49 -22.69 -14.14 22.74
N ALA A 50 -22.34 -15.32 22.25
CA ALA A 50 -22.10 -15.57 20.85
C ALA A 50 -23.21 -16.46 20.26
N VAL A 51 -23.87 -15.98 19.21
CA VAL A 51 -24.97 -16.67 18.53
C VAL A 51 -24.54 -17.00 17.11
N VAL A 52 -24.65 -18.27 16.74
CA VAL A 52 -24.38 -18.76 15.39
C VAL A 52 -25.65 -19.34 14.81
N THR A 53 -26.11 -18.77 13.70
CA THR A 53 -27.33 -19.16 13.00
C THR A 53 -26.98 -19.73 11.63
N LEU A 54 -27.46 -20.93 11.34
CA LEU A 54 -27.42 -21.61 10.06
C LEU A 54 -28.81 -21.59 9.42
N GLU A 55 -28.93 -21.07 8.21
CA GLU A 55 -30.16 -21.08 7.41
C GLU A 55 -29.92 -21.88 6.12
N GLY A 56 -30.80 -22.87 5.86
CA GLY A 56 -30.76 -23.67 4.63
C GLY A 56 -29.89 -24.93 4.69
N ALA A 57 -29.29 -25.23 5.84
CA ALA A 57 -28.57 -26.49 6.08
C ALA A 57 -29.52 -27.60 6.57
N THR A 58 -29.23 -28.84 6.18
CA THR A 58 -29.88 -30.02 6.76
C THR A 58 -29.42 -30.25 8.21
N GLU A 59 -30.15 -31.08 8.96
CA GLU A 59 -29.83 -31.34 10.37
C GLU A 59 -28.47 -32.02 10.58
N GLU A 60 -28.04 -32.86 9.63
CA GLU A 60 -26.73 -33.52 9.67
C GLU A 60 -25.59 -32.54 9.36
N GLU A 61 -25.78 -31.68 8.36
CA GLU A 61 -24.81 -30.63 7.99
C GLU A 61 -24.65 -29.61 9.12
N ALA A 62 -25.75 -29.18 9.74
CA ALA A 62 -25.70 -28.29 10.89
C ALA A 62 -24.94 -28.92 12.06
N ARG A 63 -25.21 -30.19 12.38
CA ARG A 63 -24.44 -30.93 13.40
C ARG A 63 -22.95 -31.03 13.06
N HIS A 64 -22.61 -31.25 11.80
CA HIS A 64 -21.22 -31.31 11.36
C HIS A 64 -20.52 -29.94 11.46
N TYR A 65 -21.23 -28.85 11.15
CA TYR A 65 -20.72 -27.49 11.30
C TYR A 65 -20.44 -27.15 12.77
N PHE A 66 -21.39 -27.42 13.66
CA PHE A 66 -21.25 -27.10 15.09
C PHE A 66 -20.24 -27.97 15.82
N LYS A 67 -20.01 -29.22 15.36
CA LYS A 67 -18.92 -30.08 15.88
C LYS A 67 -17.52 -29.52 15.68
N LYS A 68 -17.34 -28.52 14.82
CA LYS A 68 -16.04 -27.88 14.55
C LYS A 68 -15.79 -26.65 15.43
N ASP A 69 -16.59 -26.42 16.47
CA ASP A 69 -16.50 -25.27 17.38
C ASP A 69 -16.32 -23.95 16.61
N PRO A 70 -17.39 -23.46 15.94
CA PRO A 70 -17.30 -22.32 15.01
C PRO A 70 -16.83 -21.02 15.68
N ILE A 71 -16.95 -20.95 17.00
CA ILE A 71 -16.46 -19.89 17.88
C ILE A 71 -15.82 -20.54 19.09
N THR A 72 -14.60 -20.15 19.43
CA THR A 72 -13.92 -20.54 20.66
C THR A 72 -13.74 -19.31 21.55
N ILE A 73 -14.12 -19.45 22.81
CA ILE A 73 -13.99 -18.42 23.84
C ILE A 73 -13.13 -19.03 24.95
N MET A 74 -11.97 -18.44 25.19
CA MET A 74 -11.02 -18.91 26.20
C MET A 74 -10.52 -17.73 27.00
N GLY A 75 -10.28 -17.89 28.29
CA GLY A 75 -9.75 -16.77 29.05
C GLY A 75 -9.56 -17.03 30.53
N ASN A 76 -8.93 -16.08 31.18
CA ASN A 76 -8.80 -15.96 32.61
C ASN A 76 -8.98 -14.49 33.02
N SER A 77 -8.73 -14.17 34.29
CA SER A 77 -8.92 -12.81 34.82
C SER A 77 -8.06 -11.73 34.17
N LYS A 78 -6.98 -12.09 33.46
CA LYS A 78 -6.05 -11.14 32.81
C LYS A 78 -6.24 -11.03 31.31
N ARG A 79 -6.60 -12.13 30.64
CA ARG A 79 -6.71 -12.18 29.18
C ARG A 79 -7.88 -13.05 28.77
N ILE A 80 -8.72 -12.52 27.89
CA ILE A 80 -9.84 -13.23 27.28
C ILE A 80 -9.66 -13.17 25.77
N GLU A 81 -9.81 -14.30 25.12
CA GLU A 81 -9.60 -14.52 23.70
C GLU A 81 -10.87 -15.07 23.06
N ILE A 82 -11.33 -14.42 21.99
CA ILE A 82 -12.47 -14.86 21.19
C ILE A 82 -11.98 -15.09 19.76
N HIS A 83 -12.11 -16.33 19.28
CA HIS A 83 -11.67 -16.70 17.93
C HIS A 83 -12.82 -17.34 17.15
N THR A 84 -12.95 -16.99 15.87
CA THR A 84 -13.79 -17.75 14.93
C THR A 84 -12.94 -18.73 14.13
N ASN A 85 -13.38 -19.97 13.98
CA ASN A 85 -12.59 -21.05 13.35
C ASN A 85 -12.42 -20.93 11.80
N SER A 86 -12.62 -19.74 11.23
CA SER A 86 -12.55 -19.50 9.78
C SER A 86 -11.21 -18.89 9.30
N GLY A 87 -10.10 -19.21 9.97
CA GLY A 87 -8.75 -18.91 9.51
C GLY A 87 -8.44 -17.41 9.40
N ASN A 88 -8.05 -16.78 10.51
CA ASN A 88 -7.36 -15.50 10.50
C ASN A 88 -5.97 -15.68 11.13
N SER A 89 -4.91 -15.33 10.40
CA SER A 89 -3.55 -15.28 10.96
C SER A 89 -3.36 -13.99 11.75
N TRP A 90 -2.96 -14.09 13.02
CA TRP A 90 -2.53 -12.93 13.81
C TRP A 90 -1.17 -12.43 13.33
N SER A 91 -1.15 -11.25 12.72
CA SER A 91 0.08 -10.50 12.44
C SER A 91 0.03 -9.16 13.16
N PHE A 92 0.15 -9.16 14.49
CA PHE A 92 0.54 -7.94 15.22
C PHE A 92 2.06 -7.81 15.11
N ALA A 93 2.55 -7.23 14.01
CA ALA A 93 3.90 -6.71 13.97
C ALA A 93 3.93 -5.40 14.78
N PRO A 94 4.76 -5.26 15.83
CA PRO A 94 5.07 -3.96 16.38
C PRO A 94 6.08 -3.31 15.43
N SER A 95 5.62 -2.41 14.60
CA SER A 95 6.50 -1.53 13.82
C SER A 95 6.10 -0.09 14.05
N PHE A 96 6.32 0.39 15.28
CA PHE A 96 6.70 1.78 15.49
C PHE A 96 8.23 1.88 15.35
N ASN A 97 8.68 2.03 14.10
CA ASN A 97 9.89 2.79 13.81
C ASN A 97 9.54 3.82 12.73
N MET A 98 9.14 5.00 13.18
CA MET A 98 9.12 6.23 12.37
C MET A 98 10.53 6.80 12.36
N SER A 99 11.40 6.24 11.51
CA SER A 99 12.54 6.93 10.89
C SER A 99 13.23 5.97 9.92
N MET A 100 12.68 5.85 8.72
CA MET A 100 13.55 5.82 7.56
C MET A 100 13.24 7.14 6.86
N ASP A 101 14.15 8.11 6.99
CA ASP A 101 14.27 9.15 5.98
C ASP A 101 14.32 8.41 4.65
N ILE A 102 13.20 8.42 3.93
CA ILE A 102 13.20 8.20 2.50
C ILE A 102 13.51 9.60 1.99
N PRO A 103 14.78 9.95 1.70
CA PRO A 103 15.04 11.12 0.88
C PRO A 103 14.18 10.95 -0.37
N GLU A 104 13.53 12.03 -0.79
CA GLU A 104 12.69 12.07 -1.98
C GLU A 104 13.28 11.18 -3.07
N ILE A 105 12.71 10.01 -3.25
CA ILE A 105 12.78 9.31 -4.50
C ILE A 105 11.84 10.15 -5.36
N GLU A 106 12.37 11.26 -5.91
CA GLU A 106 12.03 11.67 -7.28
C GLU A 106 11.80 10.38 -8.05
N PRO A 107 10.73 10.22 -8.84
CA PRO A 107 10.53 9.00 -9.60
C PRO A 107 11.87 8.67 -10.23
N PHE A 108 12.54 7.65 -9.68
CA PHE A 108 13.80 7.23 -10.20
C PHE A 108 13.35 6.68 -11.54
N ILE A 109 13.46 7.54 -12.55
CA ILE A 109 14.05 7.13 -13.79
C ILE A 109 15.27 6.39 -13.28
N VAL A 110 15.14 5.07 -13.17
CA VAL A 110 16.31 4.24 -13.25
C VAL A 110 16.77 4.56 -14.67
N ASP A 111 17.53 5.66 -14.81
CA ASP A 111 18.67 5.66 -15.68
C ASP A 111 19.43 4.49 -15.12
N ILE A 112 19.09 3.31 -15.64
CA ILE A 112 19.94 2.15 -15.56
C ILE A 112 21.21 2.76 -16.15
N PRO A 113 22.24 3.06 -15.32
CA PRO A 113 23.48 3.59 -15.87
C PRO A 113 23.80 2.60 -16.97
N GLU A 114 23.96 3.09 -18.21
CA GLU A 114 24.20 2.23 -19.38
C GLU A 114 25.14 1.15 -18.87
N ILE A 115 24.66 -0.09 -18.74
CA ILE A 115 25.58 -1.19 -18.52
C ILE A 115 26.45 -1.05 -19.74
N PRO A 116 27.72 -0.63 -19.62
CA PRO A 116 28.56 -0.48 -20.79
C PRO A 116 28.43 -1.84 -21.46
N GLU A 117 27.91 -1.88 -22.69
CA GLU A 117 27.76 -3.17 -23.38
C GLU A 117 29.10 -3.86 -23.19
N PHE A 118 29.11 -4.96 -22.41
CA PHE A 118 30.35 -5.66 -22.11
C PHE A 118 31.00 -5.85 -23.47
N PRO A 119 32.23 -5.35 -23.69
CA PRO A 119 32.85 -5.45 -25.00
C PRO A 119 32.75 -6.92 -25.37
N GLU A 120 31.94 -7.23 -26.40
CA GLU A 120 31.75 -8.60 -26.83
C GLU A 120 33.16 -9.15 -27.02
N PHE A 121 33.47 -10.22 -26.28
CA PHE A 121 34.79 -10.82 -26.33
C PHE A 121 35.14 -10.98 -27.80
N ALA A 122 36.15 -10.22 -28.25
CA ALA A 122 36.62 -10.31 -29.61
C ALA A 122 36.91 -11.79 -29.85
N GLU A 123 36.16 -12.43 -30.76
CA GLU A 123 36.35 -13.85 -31.08
C GLU A 123 37.85 -14.08 -31.25
N LEU A 124 38.40 -14.90 -30.34
CA LEU A 124 39.82 -15.19 -30.31
C LEU A 124 40.20 -15.67 -31.71
N PRO A 125 41.14 -15.01 -32.40
CA PRO A 125 41.47 -15.38 -33.76
C PRO A 125 41.97 -16.82 -33.76
N GLU A 126 41.34 -17.69 -34.56
CA GLU A 126 41.90 -19.00 -34.88
C GLU A 126 43.19 -18.76 -35.67
N PHE A 127 44.32 -18.90 -34.98
CA PHE A 127 45.62 -18.83 -35.63
C PHE A 127 45.78 -20.04 -36.56
N PRO A 128 46.20 -19.83 -37.82
CA PRO A 128 46.62 -20.96 -38.64
C PRO A 128 47.76 -21.70 -37.93
N PRO A 129 47.81 -23.04 -38.00
CA PRO A 129 48.82 -23.82 -37.30
C PRO A 129 50.22 -23.35 -37.69
N LEU A 130 51.09 -23.16 -36.70
CA LEU A 130 52.48 -22.79 -36.94
C LEU A 130 53.17 -23.90 -37.75
N PRO A 131 54.08 -23.56 -38.68
CA PRO A 131 54.86 -24.57 -39.38
C PRO A 131 55.69 -25.39 -38.37
N VAL A 132 55.67 -26.71 -38.54
CA VAL A 132 56.28 -27.68 -37.62
C VAL A 132 57.77 -27.39 -37.46
N VAL A 133 58.22 -27.16 -36.23
CA VAL A 133 59.64 -27.03 -35.90
C VAL A 133 60.27 -28.43 -35.93
N PRO A 134 61.38 -28.64 -36.66
CA PRO A 134 62.10 -29.90 -36.63
C PRO A 134 62.79 -30.06 -35.27
N PHE A 135 62.17 -30.84 -34.37
CA PHE A 135 62.75 -31.19 -33.08
C PHE A 135 63.60 -32.45 -33.20
N HIS A 136 64.80 -32.43 -32.63
CA HIS A 136 65.60 -33.62 -32.38
C HIS A 136 65.82 -33.79 -30.88
N ASP A 137 65.74 -35.04 -30.43
CA ASP A 137 65.87 -35.41 -29.03
C ASP A 137 67.24 -35.01 -28.48
N PHE A 138 67.23 -34.33 -27.33
CA PHE A 138 68.43 -33.96 -26.61
C PHE A 138 68.88 -35.14 -25.74
N ASP A 139 70.09 -35.65 -26.00
CA ASP A 139 70.68 -36.76 -25.27
C ASP A 139 71.32 -36.23 -23.97
N TYR A 140 70.61 -36.42 -22.86
CA TYR A 140 71.02 -35.97 -21.54
C TYR A 140 72.22 -36.76 -20.99
N GLU A 141 72.39 -38.03 -21.34
CA GLU A 141 73.51 -38.85 -20.86
C GLU A 141 74.81 -38.39 -21.56
N ALA A 142 74.76 -38.22 -22.89
CA ALA A 142 75.88 -37.67 -23.66
C ALA A 142 76.25 -36.24 -23.23
N TYR A 143 75.25 -35.43 -22.86
CA TYR A 143 75.50 -34.11 -22.28
C TYR A 143 76.20 -34.18 -20.91
N LYS A 144 75.85 -35.15 -20.07
CA LYS A 144 76.45 -35.28 -18.73
C LYS A 144 77.92 -35.68 -18.79
N GLU A 145 78.31 -36.49 -19.78
CA GLU A 145 79.71 -36.91 -19.98
C GLU A 145 80.55 -35.83 -20.67
N ASP A 146 80.06 -35.24 -21.76
CA ASP A 146 80.85 -34.36 -22.64
C ASP A 146 80.46 -32.86 -22.57
N GLY A 147 79.44 -32.52 -21.78
CA GLY A 147 79.04 -31.16 -21.40
C GLY A 147 79.06 -30.16 -22.56
N GLU A 148 80.03 -29.24 -22.50
CA GLU A 148 80.20 -28.18 -23.49
C GLU A 148 80.47 -28.67 -24.92
N LYS A 149 81.14 -29.82 -25.09
CA LYS A 149 81.40 -30.37 -26.43
C LYS A 149 80.12 -30.89 -27.06
N TYR A 150 79.28 -31.59 -26.29
CA TYR A 150 77.97 -32.05 -26.74
C TYR A 150 77.06 -30.85 -27.09
N LEU A 151 76.99 -29.83 -26.22
CA LEU A 151 76.21 -28.61 -26.47
C LEU A 151 76.62 -27.90 -27.77
N LYS A 152 77.92 -27.73 -28.02
CA LYS A 152 78.41 -27.11 -29.27
C LYS A 152 78.07 -27.95 -30.51
N LYS A 153 78.10 -29.28 -30.41
CA LYS A 153 77.73 -30.17 -31.51
C LYS A 153 76.22 -30.14 -31.76
N TRP A 154 75.42 -30.23 -30.71
CA TRP A 154 73.96 -30.14 -30.76
C TRP A 154 73.50 -28.78 -31.31
N GLN A 155 74.07 -27.66 -30.86
CA GLN A 155 73.76 -26.33 -31.39
C GLN A 155 74.09 -26.20 -32.88
N LYS A 156 75.21 -26.79 -33.32
CA LYS A 156 75.63 -26.79 -34.73
C LYS A 156 74.77 -27.70 -35.61
N GLU A 157 74.22 -28.77 -35.06
CA GLU A 157 73.27 -29.65 -35.74
C GLU A 157 71.87 -29.02 -35.77
N PHE A 158 71.36 -28.56 -34.64
CA PHE A 158 70.06 -27.88 -34.51
C PHE A 158 69.95 -26.65 -35.43
N GLY A 159 71.02 -25.86 -35.55
CA GLY A 159 71.08 -24.69 -36.45
C GLY A 159 70.97 -25.02 -37.94
N LYS A 160 71.25 -26.27 -38.36
CA LYS A 160 71.11 -26.68 -39.79
C LYS A 160 69.67 -26.91 -40.22
N TYR A 161 68.75 -27.10 -39.27
CA TYR A 161 67.35 -27.38 -39.56
C TYR A 161 66.49 -26.12 -39.73
N PHE A 162 67.04 -24.94 -39.44
CA PHE A 162 66.48 -23.64 -39.84
C PHE A 162 67.05 -23.23 -41.20
N ASP A 163 66.86 -24.11 -42.18
CA ASP A 163 67.29 -23.91 -43.56
C ASP A 163 66.41 -22.88 -44.29
N GLU A 164 66.78 -22.58 -45.54
CA GLU A 164 66.08 -21.62 -46.38
C GLU A 164 64.61 -22.04 -46.62
N GLU A 165 64.33 -23.35 -46.68
CA GLU A 165 62.98 -23.89 -46.88
C GLU A 165 62.06 -23.59 -45.68
N TYR A 166 62.57 -23.68 -44.45
CA TYR A 166 61.81 -23.28 -43.26
C TYR A 166 61.53 -21.76 -43.23
N ARG A 167 62.49 -20.94 -43.65
CA ARG A 167 62.32 -19.48 -43.75
C ARG A 167 61.25 -19.11 -44.77
N GLU A 168 61.26 -19.74 -45.94
CA GLU A 168 60.22 -19.53 -46.97
C GLU A 168 58.83 -19.92 -46.47
N ARG A 169 58.71 -21.03 -45.72
CA ARG A 169 57.43 -21.44 -45.10
C ARG A 169 56.92 -20.42 -44.09
N MET A 170 57.81 -19.83 -43.29
CA MET A 170 57.46 -18.78 -42.33
C MET A 170 57.06 -17.47 -43.04
N GLU A 171 57.75 -17.06 -44.09
CA GLU A 171 57.36 -15.89 -44.89
C GLU A 171 56.01 -16.09 -45.59
N ALA A 172 55.76 -17.28 -46.15
CA ALA A 172 54.48 -17.63 -46.76
C ALA A 172 53.33 -17.70 -45.73
N TRP A 173 53.65 -18.07 -44.48
CA TRP A 173 52.71 -18.01 -43.37
C TRP A 173 52.41 -16.55 -42.96
N GLY A 174 53.43 -15.70 -42.89
CA GLY A 174 53.30 -14.26 -42.62
C GLY A 174 52.43 -13.53 -43.64
N LYS A 175 52.64 -13.78 -44.95
CA LYS A 175 51.80 -13.21 -46.02
C LYS A 175 50.33 -13.63 -45.93
N ARG A 176 50.05 -14.88 -45.51
CA ARG A 176 48.68 -15.36 -45.29
C ARG A 176 48.02 -14.69 -44.09
N MET A 177 48.78 -14.41 -43.04
CA MET A 177 48.30 -13.66 -41.87
C MET A 177 47.93 -12.23 -42.24
N GLU A 178 48.78 -11.53 -43.00
CA GLU A 178 48.51 -10.16 -43.44
C GLU A 178 47.26 -10.06 -44.32
N ALA A 179 47.12 -10.95 -45.31
CA ALA A 179 45.94 -10.97 -46.18
C ALA A 179 44.63 -11.21 -45.41
N ARG A 180 44.65 -12.15 -44.46
CA ARG A 180 43.49 -12.44 -43.60
C ARG A 180 43.19 -11.29 -42.63
N SER A 181 44.21 -10.59 -42.15
CA SER A 181 44.06 -9.40 -41.30
C SER A 181 43.35 -8.27 -42.05
N ALA A 182 43.79 -7.97 -43.28
CA ALA A 182 43.18 -6.94 -44.12
C ALA A 182 41.71 -7.24 -44.48
N GLU A 183 41.37 -8.51 -44.75
CA GLU A 183 39.97 -8.93 -44.99
C GLU A 183 39.11 -8.78 -43.72
N ARG A 184 39.67 -9.13 -42.55
CA ARG A 184 38.98 -8.98 -41.27
C ARG A 184 38.74 -7.52 -40.90
N GLU A 185 39.70 -6.63 -41.18
CA GLU A 185 39.54 -5.19 -40.94
C GLU A 185 38.39 -4.61 -41.76
N LYS A 186 38.27 -4.98 -43.03
CA LYS A 186 37.13 -4.58 -43.87
C LYS A 186 35.80 -5.09 -43.33
N ARG A 187 35.71 -6.39 -43.01
CA ARG A 187 34.49 -6.99 -42.44
C ARG A 187 34.10 -6.39 -41.10
N ASN A 188 35.09 -6.10 -40.24
CA ASN A 188 34.84 -5.44 -38.96
C ASN A 188 34.32 -4.02 -39.15
N LYS A 189 34.86 -3.27 -40.14
CA LYS A 189 34.42 -1.92 -40.45
C LYS A 189 32.96 -1.89 -40.92
N GLU A 190 32.59 -2.76 -41.85
CA GLU A 190 31.19 -2.88 -42.33
C GLU A 190 30.22 -3.23 -41.20
N ARG A 191 30.59 -4.19 -40.34
CA ARG A 191 29.76 -4.59 -39.19
C ARG A 191 29.63 -3.48 -38.14
N LEU A 192 30.67 -2.66 -37.95
CA LEU A 192 30.62 -1.49 -37.07
C LEU A 192 29.65 -0.44 -37.61
N GLU A 193 29.70 -0.16 -38.91
CA GLU A 193 28.77 0.78 -39.57
C GLU A 193 27.32 0.28 -39.51
N GLU A 194 27.07 -1.02 -39.66
CA GLU A 194 25.74 -1.63 -39.51
C GLU A 194 25.23 -1.55 -38.06
N ARG A 195 26.11 -1.77 -37.07
CA ARG A 195 25.78 -1.64 -35.64
C ARG A 195 25.45 -0.19 -35.25
N GLU A 196 26.22 0.78 -35.74
CA GLU A 196 25.96 2.20 -35.49
C GLU A 196 24.59 2.61 -36.05
N ARG A 197 24.24 2.20 -37.28
CA ARG A 197 22.89 2.43 -37.83
C ARG A 197 21.81 1.76 -37.00
N GLY A 198 22.00 0.50 -36.60
CA GLY A 198 21.04 -0.20 -35.73
C GLY A 198 20.90 0.44 -34.34
N ARG A 199 21.96 1.08 -33.83
CA ARG A 199 21.93 1.84 -32.57
C ARG A 199 21.12 3.12 -32.72
N GLU A 200 21.33 3.88 -33.79
CA GLU A 200 20.56 5.09 -34.09
C GLU A 200 19.07 4.79 -34.29
N GLU A 201 18.72 3.73 -35.04
CA GLU A 201 17.33 3.30 -35.21
C GLU A 201 16.67 2.90 -33.88
N ARG A 202 17.39 2.18 -33.01
CA ARG A 202 16.89 1.80 -31.67
C ARG A 202 16.71 3.00 -30.74
N LEU A 203 17.58 4.01 -30.85
CA LEU A 203 17.45 5.28 -30.11
C LEU A 203 16.20 6.05 -30.56
N GLN A 204 16.01 6.20 -31.87
CA GLN A 204 14.82 6.84 -32.43
C GLN A 204 13.53 6.08 -32.06
N ALA A 205 13.53 4.75 -32.13
CA ALA A 205 12.39 3.93 -31.73
C ALA A 205 12.08 4.06 -30.23
N ARG A 206 13.11 4.18 -29.37
CA ARG A 206 12.94 4.41 -27.92
C ARG A 206 12.41 5.80 -27.61
N GLU A 207 12.87 6.84 -28.31
CA GLU A 207 12.35 8.19 -28.16
C GLU A 207 10.89 8.27 -28.60
N ALA A 208 10.55 7.69 -29.75
CA ALA A 208 9.17 7.60 -30.24
C ALA A 208 8.26 6.81 -29.27
N ALA A 209 8.74 5.69 -28.73
CA ALA A 209 7.98 4.93 -27.72
C ALA A 209 7.81 5.71 -26.41
N ARG A 210 8.78 6.57 -26.05
CA ARG A 210 8.70 7.43 -24.86
C ARG A 210 7.68 8.54 -25.06
N THR A 211 7.66 9.19 -26.22
CA THR A 211 6.68 10.24 -26.55
C THR A 211 5.27 9.65 -26.60
N GLU A 212 5.08 8.53 -27.30
CA GLU A 212 3.77 7.85 -27.38
C GLU A 212 3.27 7.41 -25.98
N ARG A 213 4.18 6.96 -25.11
CA ARG A 213 3.83 6.60 -23.72
C ARG A 213 3.43 7.83 -22.89
N MET A 214 4.07 8.99 -23.10
CA MET A 214 3.67 10.22 -22.43
C MET A 214 2.30 10.69 -22.91
N GLU A 215 2.06 10.69 -24.22
CA GLU A 215 0.75 11.01 -24.80
C GLU A 215 -0.35 10.07 -24.28
N ARG A 216 -0.11 8.75 -24.23
CA ARG A 216 -1.06 7.78 -23.64
C ARG A 216 -1.35 8.05 -22.15
N MET A 217 -0.35 8.49 -21.39
CA MET A 217 -0.54 8.85 -19.98
C MET A 217 -1.33 10.15 -19.84
N GLU A 218 -1.13 11.12 -20.72
CA GLU A 218 -1.86 12.38 -20.76
C GLU A 218 -3.33 12.16 -21.17
N GLU A 219 -3.59 11.40 -22.23
CA GLU A 219 -4.95 10.99 -22.62
C GLU A 219 -5.65 10.18 -21.51
N ALA A 220 -4.94 9.28 -20.83
CA ALA A 220 -5.50 8.53 -19.70
C ALA A 220 -5.81 9.46 -18.52
N ARG A 221 -5.02 10.52 -18.32
CA ARG A 221 -5.23 11.54 -17.29
C ARG A 221 -6.43 12.42 -17.62
N GLU A 222 -6.61 12.80 -18.87
CA GLU A 222 -7.79 13.53 -19.35
C GLU A 222 -9.06 12.68 -19.25
N LYS A 223 -9.05 11.43 -19.72
CA LYS A 223 -10.19 10.50 -19.56
C LYS A 223 -10.55 10.26 -18.10
N ARG A 224 -9.55 10.21 -17.21
CA ARG A 224 -9.77 10.13 -15.76
C ARG A 224 -10.34 11.44 -15.19
N ALA A 225 -9.91 12.60 -15.67
CA ALA A 225 -10.45 13.89 -15.28
C ALA A 225 -11.92 14.05 -15.72
N GLU A 226 -12.26 13.68 -16.96
CA GLU A 226 -13.65 13.69 -17.44
C GLU A 226 -14.53 12.69 -16.69
N ALA A 227 -14.02 11.48 -16.42
CA ALA A 227 -14.73 10.49 -15.61
C ALA A 227 -14.94 10.99 -14.17
N ARG A 228 -13.97 11.76 -13.63
CA ARG A 228 -14.05 12.42 -12.32
C ARG A 228 -15.09 13.53 -12.32
N GLU A 229 -15.15 14.39 -13.33
CA GLU A 229 -16.20 15.42 -13.45
C GLU A 229 -17.60 14.80 -13.55
N LYS A 230 -17.78 13.75 -14.37
CA LYS A 230 -19.07 13.03 -14.45
C LYS A 230 -19.45 12.36 -13.13
N ARG A 231 -18.48 11.79 -12.40
CA ARG A 231 -18.71 11.19 -11.08
C ARG A 231 -19.01 12.26 -10.02
N MET A 232 -18.38 13.42 -10.08
CA MET A 232 -18.64 14.57 -9.21
C MET A 232 -20.02 15.18 -9.46
N ALA A 233 -20.43 15.37 -10.72
CA ALA A 233 -21.77 15.82 -11.07
C ALA A 233 -22.86 14.82 -10.61
N ALA A 234 -22.58 13.51 -10.71
CA ALA A 234 -23.46 12.48 -10.17
C ALA A 234 -23.52 12.47 -8.64
N LEU A 235 -22.41 12.78 -7.95
CA LEU A 235 -22.33 12.91 -6.49
C LEU A 235 -23.03 14.18 -6.00
N GLU A 236 -22.92 15.31 -6.70
CA GLU A 236 -23.67 16.54 -6.40
C GLU A 236 -25.17 16.34 -6.61
N ALA A 237 -25.59 15.71 -7.71
CA ALA A 237 -27.00 15.35 -7.91
C ALA A 237 -27.53 14.45 -6.78
N ARG A 238 -26.71 13.51 -6.30
CA ARG A 238 -27.03 12.61 -5.18
C ARG A 238 -26.92 13.28 -3.80
N LYS A 239 -26.22 14.42 -3.67
CA LYS A 239 -26.20 15.28 -2.48
C LYS A 239 -27.46 16.15 -2.42
N VAL A 240 -27.89 16.72 -3.55
CA VAL A 240 -29.14 17.51 -3.65
C VAL A 240 -30.37 16.62 -3.38
N GLU A 241 -30.37 15.39 -3.88
CA GLU A 241 -31.45 14.42 -3.62
C GLU A 241 -31.50 13.97 -2.15
N ARG A 242 -30.35 13.92 -1.46
CA ARG A 242 -30.27 13.66 0.00
C ARG A 242 -30.62 14.87 0.86
N PHE A 243 -30.34 16.08 0.39
CA PHE A 243 -30.65 17.32 1.12
C PHE A 243 -32.16 17.60 1.20
N ILE A 244 -32.94 17.23 0.18
CA ILE A 244 -34.40 17.46 0.16
C ILE A 244 -35.16 16.49 1.09
N TYR A 245 -34.54 15.38 1.53
CA TYR A 245 -35.16 14.42 2.45
C TYR A 245 -34.66 14.48 3.90
N HIS A 246 -33.66 15.32 4.23
CA HIS A 246 -33.08 15.35 5.58
C HIS A 246 -33.55 16.53 6.45
N ASP A 247 -34.33 17.47 5.91
CA ASP A 247 -34.73 18.72 6.60
C ASP A 247 -36.16 18.72 7.18
N SER A 248 -36.76 17.55 7.38
CA SER A 248 -37.98 17.45 8.19
C SER A 248 -37.93 16.28 9.16
N VAL A 249 -37.49 16.60 10.38
CA VAL A 249 -37.85 15.96 11.65
C VAL A 249 -37.89 14.43 11.62
N TYR A 250 -36.80 13.79 12.06
CA TYR A 250 -36.91 12.47 12.70
C TYR A 250 -36.25 12.45 14.08
N PRO A 251 -37.03 12.16 15.14
CA PRO A 251 -36.51 11.94 16.47
C PRO A 251 -35.71 10.64 16.53
N PHE A 252 -34.71 10.65 17.40
CA PHE A 252 -33.96 9.50 17.91
C PHE A 252 -34.94 8.43 18.42
N ILE A 253 -35.37 7.50 17.55
CA ILE A 253 -36.13 6.31 17.91
C ILE A 253 -35.43 5.12 17.27
N ALA A 254 -35.01 4.19 18.13
CA ALA A 254 -34.56 2.87 17.78
C ALA A 254 -35.52 2.21 16.77
N GLY A 255 -35.03 1.85 15.58
CA GLY A 255 -35.89 1.27 14.53
C GLY A 255 -35.16 0.92 13.24
N ASP A 256 -34.36 -0.14 13.26
CA ASP A 256 -34.34 -1.26 12.32
C ASP A 256 -34.49 -1.06 10.77
N SER A 257 -34.18 0.09 10.16
CA SER A 257 -34.48 0.29 8.72
C SER A 257 -33.52 1.17 7.90
N LEU A 258 -32.21 1.01 8.08
CA LEU A 258 -31.22 1.42 7.08
C LEU A 258 -30.41 0.19 6.64
N GLY A 259 -30.76 -0.37 5.47
CA GLY A 259 -29.87 -1.23 4.68
C GLY A 259 -29.33 -2.50 5.35
N ARG A 260 -30.06 -3.06 6.34
CA ARG A 260 -29.70 -4.29 7.05
C ARG A 260 -29.78 -5.51 6.12
N LEU A 261 -28.83 -5.67 5.20
CA LEU A 261 -28.53 -7.00 4.68
C LEU A 261 -27.80 -7.72 5.81
N PRO A 262 -28.41 -8.71 6.50
CA PRO A 262 -27.67 -9.51 7.46
C PRO A 262 -26.46 -10.10 6.73
N ASN A 263 -25.26 -9.91 7.27
CA ASN A 263 -24.02 -10.50 6.79
C ASN A 263 -24.22 -12.02 6.65
N THR A 264 -24.48 -12.42 5.42
CA THR A 264 -24.94 -13.76 5.01
C THR A 264 -23.79 -14.39 4.27
N PHE A 265 -23.11 -15.33 4.90
CA PHE A 265 -21.93 -15.96 4.31
C PHE A 265 -22.28 -17.37 3.85
N TYR A 266 -21.91 -17.69 2.61
CA TYR A 266 -22.13 -19.00 2.00
C TYR A 266 -20.88 -19.85 2.17
N PHE A 267 -21.02 -20.99 2.85
CA PHE A 267 -19.93 -21.94 3.04
C PHE A 267 -20.14 -23.16 2.14
N HIS A 268 -19.06 -23.62 1.53
CA HIS A 268 -19.05 -24.83 0.71
C HIS A 268 -18.59 -26.00 1.57
N SER A 269 -19.28 -27.14 1.45
CA SER A 269 -18.86 -28.42 2.03
C SER A 269 -18.43 -29.35 0.91
N ASP A 270 -17.32 -30.06 1.12
CA ASP A 270 -16.72 -31.12 0.31
C ASP A 270 -17.58 -31.64 -0.87
N GLY A 271 -17.28 -31.13 -2.08
CA GLY A 271 -17.66 -31.76 -3.34
C GLY A 271 -19.08 -31.55 -3.87
N GLU A 272 -20.03 -31.03 -3.09
CA GLU A 272 -21.36 -30.64 -3.61
C GLU A 272 -21.63 -29.13 -3.46
N HIS A 273 -22.14 -28.53 -4.53
CA HIS A 273 -22.55 -27.13 -4.59
C HIS A 273 -23.81 -26.88 -3.74
N LYS A 274 -23.65 -26.82 -2.42
CA LYS A 274 -24.73 -26.43 -1.50
C LYS A 274 -24.32 -25.24 -0.66
N ASN A 275 -25.05 -24.15 -0.86
CA ASN A 275 -24.85 -22.86 -0.22
C ASN A 275 -25.79 -22.76 0.99
N TYR A 276 -25.26 -22.90 2.21
CA TYR A 276 -25.99 -22.54 3.43
C TYR A 276 -25.49 -21.21 3.98
N LYS A 277 -26.42 -20.44 4.53
CA LYS A 277 -26.17 -19.12 5.09
C LYS A 277 -25.76 -19.26 6.55
N VAL A 278 -24.57 -18.75 6.89
CA VAL A 278 -24.13 -18.61 8.28
C VAL A 278 -24.20 -17.13 8.67
N LYS A 279 -24.79 -16.87 9.84
CA LYS A 279 -24.70 -15.59 10.53
C LYS A 279 -24.08 -15.82 11.91
N LYS A 280 -23.04 -15.05 12.24
CA LYS A 280 -22.39 -15.06 13.56
C LYS A 280 -22.56 -13.68 14.19
N THR A 281 -23.01 -13.64 15.43
CA THR A 281 -23.14 -12.40 16.21
C THR A 281 -22.52 -12.59 17.57
N ILE A 282 -21.66 -11.68 18.00
CA ILE A 282 -20.95 -11.74 19.28
C ILE A 282 -21.28 -10.46 20.06
N LYS A 283 -21.97 -10.60 21.18
CA LYS A 283 -22.28 -9.52 22.10
C LYS A 283 -21.36 -9.60 23.31
N ILE A 284 -20.73 -8.48 23.65
CA ILE A 284 -19.74 -8.42 24.71
C ILE A 284 -20.10 -7.29 25.67
N LYS A 285 -20.42 -7.66 26.91
CA LYS A 285 -20.63 -6.74 28.02
C LYS A 285 -19.38 -6.66 28.87
N MET A 286 -18.82 -5.48 29.08
CA MET A 286 -17.53 -5.32 29.77
C MET A 286 -17.47 -4.04 30.62
N PRO A 287 -16.58 -3.97 31.63
CA PRO A 287 -16.33 -2.71 32.35
C PRO A 287 -15.60 -1.69 31.45
N LYS A 288 -15.77 -0.40 31.76
CA LYS A 288 -15.25 0.73 30.96
C LYS A 288 -13.73 0.75 30.76
N ASN A 289 -12.96 0.17 31.69
CA ASN A 289 -11.49 0.19 31.67
C ASN A 289 -10.85 -1.03 30.99
N THR A 290 -11.63 -1.82 30.24
CA THR A 290 -11.12 -3.01 29.54
C THR A 290 -10.30 -2.60 28.32
N LYS A 291 -9.07 -3.13 28.19
CA LYS A 291 -8.26 -2.91 26.99
C LYS A 291 -8.72 -3.84 25.89
N ILE A 292 -9.08 -3.28 24.74
CA ILE A 292 -9.60 -4.05 23.61
C ILE A 292 -8.53 -4.13 22.52
N LYS A 293 -8.19 -5.36 22.12
CA LYS A 293 -7.45 -5.63 20.89
C LYS A 293 -8.33 -6.44 19.97
N MET A 294 -8.52 -5.98 18.73
CA MET A 294 -9.37 -6.70 17.79
C MET A 294 -8.76 -6.78 16.40
N ASN A 295 -8.91 -7.94 15.78
CA ASN A 295 -8.69 -8.17 14.37
C ASN A 295 -10.00 -8.72 13.80
N VAL A 296 -10.68 -7.93 12.98
CA VAL A 296 -11.99 -8.27 12.43
C VAL A 296 -11.93 -8.23 10.91
N ARG A 297 -12.35 -9.34 10.29
CA ARG A 297 -12.45 -9.46 8.84
C ARG A 297 -13.89 -9.77 8.43
N HIS A 298 -14.44 -9.07 7.45
CA HIS A 298 -15.81 -9.33 6.95
C HIS A 298 -16.86 -9.32 8.08
N GLY A 299 -17.31 -8.14 8.51
CA GLY A 299 -18.20 -8.03 9.66
C GLY A 299 -18.69 -6.62 9.92
N GLU A 300 -19.29 -6.44 11.08
CA GLU A 300 -19.63 -5.13 11.62
C GLU A 300 -19.16 -5.06 13.07
N VAL A 301 -18.59 -3.93 13.47
CA VAL A 301 -18.14 -3.69 14.84
C VAL A 301 -18.82 -2.44 15.36
N LYS A 302 -19.65 -2.62 16.39
CA LYS A 302 -20.28 -1.54 17.12
C LYS A 302 -19.63 -1.40 18.49
N LEU A 303 -18.85 -0.33 18.67
CA LEU A 303 -18.16 -0.05 19.92
C LEU A 303 -19.13 0.49 20.98
N ALA A 304 -18.84 0.17 22.24
CA ALA A 304 -19.54 0.72 23.38
C ALA A 304 -19.09 2.17 23.65
N GLU A 305 -19.97 2.94 24.28
CA GLU A 305 -19.64 4.27 24.75
C GLU A 305 -18.50 4.26 25.78
N ASN A 306 -17.65 5.29 25.71
CA ASN A 306 -16.53 5.54 26.62
C ASN A 306 -15.47 4.42 26.65
N THR A 307 -15.33 3.67 25.57
CA THR A 307 -14.20 2.75 25.39
C THR A 307 -12.92 3.55 25.11
N LYS A 308 -11.82 3.17 25.77
CA LYS A 308 -10.54 3.88 25.69
C LYS A 308 -9.40 2.97 25.24
N ASN A 309 -8.40 3.55 24.59
CA ASN A 309 -7.14 2.89 24.25
C ASN A 309 -7.35 1.58 23.44
N ILE A 310 -8.17 1.69 22.39
CA ILE A 310 -8.51 0.57 21.52
C ILE A 310 -7.38 0.32 20.55
N ASN A 311 -7.02 -0.95 20.35
CA ASN A 311 -6.16 -1.35 19.25
C ASN A 311 -6.95 -2.24 18.28
N ALA A 312 -7.23 -1.76 17.07
CA ALA A 312 -8.11 -2.45 16.14
C ALA A 312 -7.51 -2.52 14.73
N THR A 313 -7.62 -3.70 14.11
CA THR A 313 -7.38 -3.91 12.68
C THR A 313 -8.66 -4.44 12.05
N LEU A 314 -9.26 -3.68 11.14
CA LEU A 314 -10.53 -3.98 10.51
C LEU A 314 -10.35 -4.10 8.99
N SER A 315 -10.86 -5.17 8.39
CA SER A 315 -10.74 -5.41 6.95
C SER A 315 -12.06 -5.91 6.36
N HIS A 316 -12.61 -5.19 5.38
CA HIS A 316 -13.98 -5.39 4.91
C HIS A 316 -15.03 -5.43 6.05
N ALA A 317 -14.85 -4.63 7.09
CA ALA A 317 -15.70 -4.60 8.26
C ALA A 317 -16.15 -3.17 8.58
N TYR A 318 -17.44 -2.96 8.80
CA TYR A 318 -17.97 -1.65 9.17
C TYR A 318 -17.62 -1.32 10.63
N LEU A 319 -17.13 -0.11 10.88
CA LEU A 319 -16.91 0.41 12.23
C LEU A 319 -17.94 1.47 12.58
N TRP A 320 -18.69 1.24 13.66
CA TRP A 320 -19.59 2.20 14.28
C TRP A 320 -19.14 2.52 15.70
N ALA A 321 -18.95 3.80 16.00
CA ALA A 321 -18.58 4.25 17.33
C ALA A 321 -19.27 5.57 17.72
N SER A 322 -19.91 5.59 18.89
CA SER A 322 -20.41 6.85 19.47
C SER A 322 -19.26 7.73 19.94
N THR A 323 -18.22 7.15 20.55
CA THR A 323 -17.06 7.89 21.03
C THR A 323 -15.82 7.03 20.97
N ILE A 324 -14.72 7.60 20.47
CA ILE A 324 -13.39 7.02 20.49
C ILE A 324 -12.49 7.94 21.31
N ASP A 325 -11.83 7.37 22.32
CA ASP A 325 -11.02 8.12 23.28
C ASP A 325 -9.76 7.33 23.69
N GLY A 326 -8.80 8.01 24.31
CA GLY A 326 -7.51 7.46 24.72
C GLY A 326 -6.39 7.78 23.73
N ASP A 327 -5.28 8.27 24.27
CA ASP A 327 -4.07 8.63 23.54
C ASP A 327 -3.34 7.42 22.95
N GLN A 328 -3.57 6.22 23.51
CA GLN A 328 -3.01 4.96 23.01
C GLN A 328 -3.94 4.24 22.00
N THR A 329 -5.00 4.91 21.54
CA THR A 329 -5.90 4.33 20.53
C THR A 329 -5.22 4.31 19.16
N ASP A 330 -5.19 3.13 18.53
CA ASP A 330 -4.65 2.88 17.18
C ASP A 330 -5.65 1.99 16.43
N ILE A 331 -6.31 2.58 15.42
CA ILE A 331 -7.32 1.90 14.61
C ILE A 331 -6.86 1.91 13.15
N LYS A 332 -6.70 0.71 12.59
CA LYS A 332 -6.31 0.47 11.20
C LYS A 332 -7.47 -0.17 10.47
N VAL A 333 -7.84 0.43 9.35
CA VAL A 333 -9.06 0.09 8.61
C VAL A 333 -8.71 -0.06 7.14
N SER A 334 -9.13 -1.16 6.52
CA SER A 334 -8.89 -1.41 5.10
C SER A 334 -10.17 -1.87 4.39
N TYR A 335 -10.50 -1.25 3.25
CA TYR A 335 -11.71 -1.56 2.46
C TYR A 335 -13.01 -1.54 3.29
N SER A 336 -13.10 -0.62 4.24
CA SER A 336 -14.01 -0.72 5.37
C SER A 336 -14.57 0.65 5.71
N PRO A 337 -15.90 0.81 5.74
CA PRO A 337 -16.51 2.06 6.15
C PRO A 337 -16.36 2.33 7.65
N VAL A 338 -16.24 3.60 8.00
CA VAL A 338 -16.07 4.09 9.36
C VAL A 338 -17.07 5.20 9.61
N SER A 339 -17.85 5.09 10.69
CA SER A 339 -18.73 6.15 11.15
C SER A 339 -18.52 6.37 12.65
N VAL A 340 -17.99 7.55 12.99
CA VAL A 340 -17.66 7.93 14.36
C VAL A 340 -18.33 9.26 14.70
N GLN A 341 -19.15 9.28 15.75
CA GLN A 341 -19.80 10.52 16.18
C GLN A 341 -18.81 11.47 16.88
N LYS A 342 -17.93 10.94 17.73
CA LYS A 342 -16.94 11.76 18.45
C LYS A 342 -15.58 11.09 18.55
N TRP A 343 -14.56 11.71 17.96
CA TRP A 343 -13.17 11.29 18.05
C TRP A 343 -12.40 12.24 18.96
N ASN A 344 -12.07 11.81 20.17
CA ASN A 344 -11.38 12.67 21.14
C ASN A 344 -9.86 12.64 20.96
N TYR A 345 -9.29 11.43 20.91
CA TYR A 345 -7.85 11.17 20.84
C TYR A 345 -7.58 9.84 20.12
N GLY A 346 -6.42 9.75 19.48
CA GLY A 346 -5.91 8.51 18.89
C GLY A 346 -5.47 8.68 17.43
N GLN A 347 -5.05 7.55 16.87
CA GLN A 347 -4.63 7.43 15.48
C GLN A 347 -5.64 6.59 14.68
N LEU A 348 -5.97 7.08 13.48
CA LEU A 348 -6.76 6.38 12.49
C LEU A 348 -5.93 6.20 11.22
N GLN A 349 -5.78 4.96 10.75
CA GLN A 349 -5.26 4.66 9.44
C GLN A 349 -6.39 4.05 8.59
N THR A 350 -6.62 4.61 7.41
CA THR A 350 -7.63 4.11 6.48
C THR A 350 -7.03 3.87 5.10
N ASP A 351 -7.12 2.63 4.62
CA ASP A 351 -6.59 2.23 3.33
C ASP A 351 -7.74 1.74 2.43
N TYR A 352 -7.88 2.32 1.24
CA TYR A 352 -8.88 1.92 0.23
C TYR A 352 -10.33 1.96 0.72
N SER A 353 -10.69 2.92 1.57
CA SER A 353 -12.00 2.99 2.24
C SER A 353 -12.83 4.17 1.73
N GLU A 354 -14.00 3.89 1.13
CA GLU A 354 -14.81 4.90 0.43
C GLU A 354 -15.73 5.73 1.33
N ASN A 355 -15.97 5.36 2.59
CA ASN A 355 -16.87 6.11 3.48
C ASN A 355 -16.26 6.18 4.89
N VAL A 356 -15.44 7.20 5.13
CA VAL A 356 -14.85 7.47 6.45
C VAL A 356 -15.43 8.79 6.96
N ASP A 357 -16.48 8.68 7.78
CA ASP A 357 -17.23 9.83 8.29
C ASP A 357 -16.93 10.05 9.78
N LEU A 358 -16.33 11.19 10.09
CA LEU A 358 -15.99 11.64 11.45
C LEU A 358 -16.76 12.91 11.76
N ARG A 359 -17.72 12.86 12.68
CA ARG A 359 -18.59 14.00 12.94
C ARG A 359 -17.92 15.08 13.78
N GLU A 360 -17.54 14.78 15.03
CA GLU A 360 -16.77 15.68 15.88
C GLU A 360 -15.37 15.15 16.11
N VAL A 361 -14.35 15.96 15.83
CA VAL A 361 -12.94 15.57 16.02
C VAL A 361 -12.24 16.57 16.94
N LEU A 362 -11.80 16.12 18.11
CA LEU A 362 -10.99 16.91 19.03
C LEU A 362 -9.51 16.85 18.66
N ASN A 363 -8.85 15.70 18.84
CA ASN A 363 -7.46 15.48 18.45
C ASN A 363 -7.34 14.20 17.62
N LEU A 364 -6.87 14.33 16.37
CA LEU A 364 -6.75 13.21 15.45
C LEU A 364 -5.39 13.18 14.76
N ARG A 365 -4.79 11.99 14.70
CA ARG A 365 -3.75 11.67 13.73
C ARG A 365 -4.33 10.74 12.68
N LEU A 366 -4.44 11.21 11.45
CA LEU A 366 -5.05 10.48 10.34
C LEU A 366 -4.00 10.15 9.28
N SER A 367 -3.97 8.91 8.82
CA SER A 367 -3.25 8.49 7.61
C SER A 367 -4.23 7.80 6.66
N ALA A 368 -4.56 8.47 5.56
CA ALA A 368 -5.50 7.98 4.56
C ALA A 368 -4.77 7.66 3.25
N THR A 369 -4.95 6.44 2.73
CA THR A 369 -4.44 6.01 1.42
C THR A 369 -5.62 5.57 0.56
N SER A 370 -5.80 6.12 -0.64
CA SER A 370 -6.91 5.73 -1.53
C SER A 370 -8.29 5.77 -0.84
N SER A 371 -8.52 6.73 0.07
CA SER A 371 -9.70 6.75 0.93
C SER A 371 -10.41 8.09 0.89
N ASP A 372 -11.73 8.04 1.03
CA ASP A 372 -12.61 9.20 1.02
C ASP A 372 -12.96 9.54 2.48
N VAL A 373 -12.44 10.67 2.98
CA VAL A 373 -12.57 11.07 4.38
C VAL A 373 -13.36 12.36 4.51
N SER A 374 -14.36 12.35 5.38
CA SER A 374 -15.17 13.52 5.74
C SER A 374 -15.06 13.79 7.24
N ILE A 375 -14.67 15.01 7.60
CA ILE A 375 -14.66 15.54 8.96
C ILE A 375 -15.70 16.66 9.02
N ASP A 376 -16.79 16.49 9.78
CA ASP A 376 -17.82 17.53 9.84
C ASP A 376 -17.36 18.72 10.68
N HIS A 377 -16.86 18.49 11.89
CA HIS A 377 -16.43 19.52 12.82
C HIS A 377 -15.08 19.19 13.46
N LEU A 378 -14.05 19.94 13.08
CA LEU A 378 -12.75 19.91 13.73
C LEU A 378 -12.72 20.88 14.91
N LEU A 379 -12.59 20.39 16.13
CA LEU A 379 -12.70 21.17 17.36
C LEU A 379 -11.37 21.74 17.85
N LYS A 380 -10.26 20.99 17.74
CA LYS A 380 -8.99 21.39 18.35
C LYS A 380 -7.78 21.20 17.46
N SER A 381 -7.34 19.96 17.24
CA SER A 381 -6.13 19.68 16.45
C SER A 381 -6.27 18.47 15.54
N ALA A 382 -5.72 18.54 14.33
CA ALA A 382 -5.63 17.39 13.44
C ALA A 382 -4.32 17.39 12.65
N PHE A 383 -3.69 16.22 12.61
CA PHE A 383 -2.51 15.92 11.80
C PHE A 383 -2.91 14.88 10.77
N ILE A 384 -3.05 15.30 9.52
CA ILE A 384 -3.66 14.49 8.47
C ILE A 384 -2.65 14.28 7.36
N LYS A 385 -2.38 13.02 7.03
CA LYS A 385 -1.68 12.62 5.82
C LYS A 385 -2.69 11.95 4.89
N SER A 386 -2.84 12.47 3.68
CA SER A 386 -3.69 11.86 2.64
C SER A 386 -2.89 11.64 1.36
N ASP A 387 -2.86 10.39 0.91
CA ASP A 387 -2.27 9.99 -0.37
C ASP A 387 -3.37 9.33 -1.23
N LEU A 388 -3.69 9.97 -2.35
CA LEU A 388 -4.77 9.57 -3.26
C LEU A 388 -6.15 9.53 -2.56
N GLY A 389 -6.94 10.58 -2.68
CA GLY A 389 -8.31 10.59 -2.16
C GLY A 389 -8.82 11.99 -1.84
N PRO A 390 -10.15 12.19 -1.75
CA PRO A 390 -10.74 13.41 -1.27
C PRO A 390 -10.73 13.46 0.27
N LEU A 391 -10.33 14.61 0.80
CA LEU A 391 -10.43 14.97 2.20
C LEU A 391 -11.35 16.20 2.32
N HIS A 392 -12.45 16.04 3.03
CA HIS A 392 -13.41 17.10 3.29
C HIS A 392 -13.38 17.48 4.77
N ILE A 393 -13.18 18.76 5.08
CA ILE A 393 -13.32 19.33 6.41
C ILE A 393 -14.40 20.41 6.35
N ASN A 394 -15.60 20.11 6.84
CA ASN A 394 -16.78 20.96 6.64
C ASN A 394 -16.78 22.19 7.55
N THR A 395 -16.16 22.12 8.73
CA THR A 395 -16.06 23.26 9.66
C THR A 395 -14.86 23.08 10.58
N VAL A 396 -14.07 24.14 10.75
CA VAL A 396 -13.06 24.26 11.80
C VAL A 396 -13.61 25.15 12.91
N SER A 397 -13.46 24.73 14.17
CA SER A 397 -13.95 25.45 15.33
C SER A 397 -13.16 26.73 15.57
N GLU A 398 -13.82 27.73 16.14
CA GLU A 398 -13.22 29.00 16.55
C GLU A 398 -12.02 28.84 17.51
N ASN A 399 -12.04 27.77 18.33
CA ASN A 399 -11.04 27.49 19.35
C ASN A 399 -9.97 26.47 18.89
N PHE A 400 -9.85 26.22 17.59
CA PHE A 400 -8.83 25.29 17.09
C PHE A 400 -7.41 25.80 17.39
N GLU A 401 -6.48 24.87 17.55
CA GLU A 401 -5.08 25.18 17.81
C GLU A 401 -4.21 24.88 16.57
N GLU A 402 -4.40 23.72 15.92
CA GLU A 402 -3.49 23.29 14.86
C GLU A 402 -4.14 22.37 13.83
N LEU A 403 -4.01 22.72 12.56
CA LEU A 403 -4.39 21.84 11.45
C LEU A 403 -3.18 21.67 10.53
N ASP A 404 -2.57 20.49 10.57
CA ASP A 404 -1.47 20.10 9.68
C ASP A 404 -1.98 19.07 8.68
N VAL A 405 -1.90 19.39 7.39
CA VAL A 405 -2.36 18.53 6.31
C VAL A 405 -1.24 18.32 5.30
N THR A 406 -0.84 17.06 5.10
CA THR A 406 0.07 16.63 4.05
C THR A 406 -0.69 15.84 2.98
N LEU A 407 -0.64 16.32 1.75
CA LEU A 407 -1.38 15.80 0.60
C LEU A 407 -0.44 15.33 -0.51
N GLN A 408 -0.73 14.17 -1.09
CA GLN A 408 -0.06 13.66 -2.28
C GLN A 408 -1.09 13.08 -3.26
N ASN A 409 -1.11 13.60 -4.49
CA ASN A 409 -2.11 13.21 -5.51
C ASN A 409 -3.56 13.22 -5.00
N ALA A 410 -3.87 14.11 -4.05
CA ALA A 410 -5.10 14.12 -3.28
C ALA A 410 -5.88 15.41 -3.49
N GLU A 411 -7.07 15.49 -2.90
CA GLU A 411 -7.87 16.71 -2.87
C GLU A 411 -8.22 17.08 -1.44
N LEU A 412 -8.16 18.38 -1.15
CA LEU A 412 -8.62 18.94 0.12
C LEU A 412 -9.68 20.00 -0.16
N ILE A 413 -10.83 19.85 0.49
CA ILE A 413 -11.86 20.89 0.59
C ILE A 413 -12.00 21.20 2.08
N CYS A 414 -11.68 22.43 2.47
CA CYS A 414 -11.67 22.84 3.88
C CYS A 414 -12.33 24.21 4.03
N ASN A 415 -13.37 24.27 4.87
CA ASN A 415 -14.00 25.53 5.24
C ASN A 415 -13.25 26.13 6.42
N LEU A 416 -12.70 27.32 6.21
CA LEU A 416 -11.86 28.01 7.15
C LEU A 416 -12.68 28.62 8.31
N PRO A 417 -12.12 28.70 9.52
CA PRO A 417 -12.83 29.28 10.65
C PRO A 417 -12.88 30.81 10.53
N PRO A 418 -13.88 31.49 11.12
CA PRO A 418 -13.96 32.95 11.12
C PRO A 418 -13.01 33.62 12.14
N THR A 419 -12.18 32.86 12.86
CA THR A 419 -11.27 33.36 13.89
C THR A 419 -9.88 33.68 13.36
N ALA A 420 -9.06 34.35 14.17
CA ALA A 420 -7.69 34.66 13.75
C ALA A 420 -6.86 33.38 13.60
N TYR A 421 -5.98 33.30 12.60
CA TYR A 421 -5.00 32.21 12.47
C TYR A 421 -3.91 32.56 11.46
N ALA A 422 -2.75 31.93 11.61
CA ALA A 422 -1.70 31.92 10.60
C ALA A 422 -1.92 30.78 9.60
N ILE A 423 -1.62 31.01 8.32
CA ILE A 423 -1.69 30.00 7.27
C ILE A 423 -0.38 29.88 6.51
N TYR A 424 0.07 28.64 6.31
CA TYR A 424 1.24 28.30 5.50
C TYR A 424 0.87 27.17 4.55
N ILE A 425 1.05 27.41 3.25
CA ILE A 425 0.82 26.41 2.20
C ILE A 425 2.11 26.26 1.39
N ASN A 426 2.60 25.04 1.25
CA ASN A 426 3.70 24.69 0.37
C ASN A 426 3.22 23.66 -0.65
N GLY A 427 2.93 24.14 -1.86
CA GLY A 427 2.41 23.32 -2.95
C GLY A 427 3.43 23.10 -4.06
N THR A 428 3.77 21.85 -4.35
CA THR A 428 4.54 21.43 -5.53
C THR A 428 3.60 20.90 -6.59
N ASN A 429 3.58 21.50 -7.79
CA ASN A 429 2.68 21.14 -8.90
C ASN A 429 1.20 20.98 -8.45
N SER A 430 0.78 21.80 -7.49
CA SER A 430 -0.54 21.74 -6.88
C SER A 430 -1.34 22.98 -7.23
N LYS A 431 -2.67 22.86 -7.32
CA LYS A 431 -3.58 24.00 -7.48
C LYS A 431 -4.09 24.41 -6.11
N VAL A 432 -3.96 25.68 -5.77
CA VAL A 432 -4.38 26.22 -4.47
C VAL A 432 -5.37 27.37 -4.70
N ASN A 433 -6.61 27.16 -4.28
CA ASN A 433 -7.63 28.21 -4.23
C ASN A 433 -7.81 28.66 -2.78
N CYS A 434 -7.83 29.97 -2.57
CA CYS A 434 -7.98 30.59 -1.25
C CYS A 434 -8.96 31.77 -1.35
N PRO A 435 -9.75 32.05 -0.30
CA PRO A 435 -10.72 33.12 -0.33
C PRO A 435 -10.03 34.49 -0.26
N GLU A 436 -10.66 35.51 -0.84
CA GLU A 436 -10.11 36.88 -0.96
C GLU A 436 -9.90 37.58 0.40
N GLN A 437 -10.60 37.10 1.43
CA GLN A 437 -10.53 37.63 2.80
C GLN A 437 -9.18 37.38 3.51
N LEU A 438 -8.29 36.58 2.94
CA LEU A 438 -6.98 36.29 3.52
C LEU A 438 -5.92 37.29 3.06
N LYS A 439 -5.10 37.75 4.01
CA LYS A 439 -3.89 38.53 3.70
C LYS A 439 -2.77 37.56 3.36
N LEU A 440 -2.49 37.40 2.07
CA LEU A 440 -1.58 36.37 1.55
C LEU A 440 -0.39 36.97 0.80
N ASP A 441 0.81 36.51 1.14
CA ASP A 441 2.04 36.66 0.39
C ASP A 441 2.33 35.37 -0.39
N ARG A 442 2.42 35.50 -1.72
CA ARG A 442 2.70 34.37 -2.61
C ARG A 442 4.12 34.48 -3.17
N LYS A 443 4.90 33.41 -3.04
CA LYS A 443 6.23 33.27 -3.65
C LYS A 443 6.25 32.00 -4.50
N LYS A 444 6.48 32.17 -5.80
CA LYS A 444 6.58 31.06 -6.74
C LYS A 444 8.03 30.81 -7.11
N ASN A 445 8.48 29.57 -6.98
CA ASN A 445 9.79 29.11 -7.43
C ASN A 445 9.62 27.86 -8.30
N ARG A 446 9.78 28.03 -9.63
CA ARG A 446 9.56 26.97 -10.63
C ARG A 446 8.19 26.28 -10.45
N ASN A 447 8.21 25.05 -9.96
CA ASN A 447 7.07 24.16 -9.78
C ASN A 447 6.49 24.22 -8.36
N THR A 448 7.09 25.01 -7.48
CA THR A 448 6.68 25.18 -6.08
C THR A 448 6.07 26.56 -5.88
N GLU A 449 4.93 26.61 -5.19
CA GLU A 449 4.29 27.82 -4.72
C GLU A 449 4.21 27.78 -3.21
N ILE A 450 4.78 28.80 -2.57
CA ILE A 450 4.69 29.01 -1.13
C ILE A 450 3.71 30.17 -0.93
N VAL A 451 2.63 29.89 -0.20
CA VAL A 451 1.65 30.89 0.24
C VAL A 451 1.78 31.03 1.74
N LYS A 452 2.06 32.24 2.21
CA LYS A 452 2.10 32.58 3.63
C LYS A 452 1.09 33.67 3.90
N GLY A 453 0.44 33.65 5.05
CA GLY A 453 -0.47 34.71 5.40
C GLY A 453 -1.19 34.46 6.71
N TYR A 454 -2.26 35.20 6.90
CA TYR A 454 -3.09 35.08 8.09
C TYR A 454 -4.52 35.57 7.84
N HIS A 455 -5.42 35.16 8.72
CA HIS A 455 -6.72 35.77 8.91
C HIS A 455 -6.70 36.55 10.24
N LEU A 456 -7.16 37.81 10.21
CA LEU A 456 -7.24 38.76 11.33
C LEU A 456 -5.92 39.13 12.05
N ASP A 457 -5.13 38.17 12.55
CA ASP A 457 -3.87 38.37 13.29
C ASP A 457 -2.78 37.37 12.87
N GLU A 458 -1.58 37.89 12.59
CA GLU A 458 -0.39 37.13 12.18
C GLU A 458 0.28 36.39 13.34
N ASN A 459 0.16 36.89 14.58
CA ASN A 459 0.82 36.34 15.76
C ASN A 459 -0.09 35.40 16.58
N ASN A 460 -1.18 34.91 15.98
CA ASN A 460 -2.04 33.98 16.69
C ASN A 460 -1.36 32.61 16.89
N LYS A 461 -1.69 31.93 17.99
CA LYS A 461 -1.27 30.56 18.28
C LYS A 461 -1.91 29.54 17.36
N ALA A 462 -3.09 29.84 16.82
CA ALA A 462 -3.80 28.96 15.89
C ALA A 462 -3.13 28.96 14.51
N SER A 463 -2.82 27.77 13.98
CA SER A 463 -2.14 27.65 12.68
C SER A 463 -2.71 26.58 11.77
N ILE A 464 -2.76 26.88 10.48
CA ILE A 464 -3.10 25.95 9.41
C ILE A 464 -1.88 25.77 8.51
N VAL A 465 -1.35 24.55 8.45
CA VAL A 465 -0.18 24.17 7.67
C VAL A 465 -0.59 23.14 6.64
N ILE A 466 -0.32 23.41 5.36
CA ILE A 466 -0.68 22.52 4.27
C ILE A 466 0.55 22.27 3.39
N HIS A 467 0.97 21.01 3.33
CA HIS A 467 1.99 20.53 2.41
C HIS A 467 1.33 19.74 1.30
N SER A 468 1.55 20.08 0.03
CA SER A 468 0.89 19.38 -1.06
C SER A 468 1.80 19.07 -2.24
N LYS A 469 1.65 17.88 -2.80
CA LYS A 469 2.34 17.45 -4.03
C LYS A 469 1.30 16.93 -5.03
N TYR A 470 1.26 17.52 -6.22
CA TYR A 470 0.33 17.13 -7.31
C TYR A 470 -1.15 17.07 -6.89
N SER A 471 -1.58 17.99 -6.02
CA SER A 471 -2.89 17.94 -5.36
C SER A 471 -3.72 19.20 -5.65
N ASN A 472 -5.04 19.11 -5.42
CA ASN A 472 -5.93 20.26 -5.48
C ASN A 472 -6.37 20.66 -4.08
N ILE A 473 -6.24 21.93 -3.74
CA ILE A 473 -6.64 22.50 -2.45
C ILE A 473 -7.68 23.59 -2.73
N LEU A 474 -8.86 23.42 -2.14
CA LEU A 474 -9.93 24.40 -2.09
C LEU A 474 -10.13 24.79 -0.63
N LEU A 475 -9.79 26.04 -0.31
CA LEU A 475 -10.11 26.64 0.97
C LEU A 475 -11.22 27.66 0.75
N ASP A 476 -12.28 27.58 1.55
CA ASP A 476 -13.45 28.46 1.49
C ASP A 476 -13.61 29.27 2.78
#